data_AF-A0A2J6I1Y1-F1
#
_entry.id   AF-A0A2J6I1Y1-F1
#
_cell.length_a   1.000
_cell.length_b   1.000
_cell.length_c   1.000
_cell.angle_alpha   90.00
_cell.angle_beta   90.00
_cell.angle_gamma   90.00
#
_symmetry.space_group_name_H-M   'P 1'
#
loop_
_entity.id
_entity.type
_entity.pdbx_description
1 polymer ?
#
loop_
_entity_poly.entity_id
_entity_poly.type
_entity_poly.pdbx_seq_one_letter_code
_entity_poly.pdbx_strand_id
1 'polypeptide(L)'
;PAGYEAQVRPRSGLAIKKGITVLNSPGTIDADYRGEVRVILVNLSQESFEVKDGERIAQMIIARHEQAEWETVNALEESQRGAGGFGSTGIQ
;
A
#
# COMPACT_ATOMS: atom_id res chain seq x y z
N PRO A 1 1.40 2.32 -17.34
CA PRO A 1 0.76 1.68 -18.52
C PRO A 1 -0.64 1.21 -18.15
N ALA A 2 -1.57 1.07 -19.10
CA ALA A 2 -2.87 0.45 -18.79
C ALA A 2 -2.67 -0.97 -18.23
N GLY A 3 -3.48 -1.35 -17.21
CA GLY A 3 -3.33 -2.62 -16.47
C GLY A 3 -2.17 -2.64 -15.47
N TYR A 4 -1.56 -1.49 -15.18
CA TYR A 4 -0.53 -1.34 -14.17
C TYR A 4 -0.80 -0.14 -13.28
N GLU A 5 -0.39 -0.26 -12.01
CA GLU A 5 -0.31 0.85 -11.07
C GLU A 5 1.12 0.99 -10.56
N ALA A 6 1.46 2.18 -10.07
CA ALA A 6 2.65 2.34 -9.23
C ALA A 6 2.23 2.40 -7.76
N GLN A 7 3.03 1.80 -6.90
CA GLN A 7 2.78 1.71 -5.46
C GLN A 7 3.94 2.36 -4.70
N VAL A 8 3.65 3.45 -3.99
CA VAL A 8 4.59 4.12 -3.09
C VAL A 8 4.56 3.42 -1.73
N ARG A 9 5.71 2.95 -1.27
CA ARG A 9 5.86 2.16 -0.04
C ARG A 9 6.95 2.75 0.87
N PRO A 10 6.87 2.55 2.20
CA PRO A 10 7.89 2.99 3.13
C PRO A 10 9.20 2.21 2.93
N ARG A 11 10.32 2.84 3.27
CA ARG A 11 11.61 2.15 3.40
C ARG A 11 11.70 1.51 4.77
N SER A 12 11.99 0.20 4.83
CA SER A 12 12.02 -0.56 6.09
C SER A 12 12.93 0.06 7.15
N GLY A 13 14.11 0.54 6.74
CA GLY A 13 15.07 1.20 7.64
C GLY A 13 14.53 2.47 8.29
N LEU A 14 13.77 3.29 7.57
CA LEU A 14 13.15 4.51 8.13
C LEU A 14 11.99 4.14 9.06
N ALA A 15 11.19 3.15 8.69
CA ALA A 15 10.08 2.69 9.53
C ALA A 15 10.57 2.13 10.87
N ILE A 16 11.52 1.18 10.85
CA ILE A 16 11.96 0.49 12.08
C ILE A 16 12.87 1.35 12.96
N LYS A 17 13.73 2.20 12.38
CA LYS A 17 14.73 2.98 13.14
C LYS A 17 14.26 4.38 13.52
N LYS A 18 13.31 4.95 12.79
CA LYS A 18 12.91 6.36 12.92
C LYS A 18 11.40 6.57 13.03
N GLY A 19 10.59 5.51 12.94
CA GLY A 19 9.13 5.62 12.98
C GLY A 19 8.54 6.38 11.79
N ILE A 20 9.31 6.57 10.71
CA ILE A 20 8.86 7.30 9.52
C ILE A 20 8.29 6.31 8.52
N THR A 21 7.03 6.52 8.17
CA THR A 21 6.32 5.69 7.19
C THR A 21 5.51 6.53 6.22
N VAL A 22 4.92 5.88 5.22
CA VAL A 22 3.99 6.49 4.27
C VAL A 22 2.58 6.24 4.78
N LEU A 23 1.84 7.31 5.09
CA LEU A 23 0.54 7.25 5.78
C LEU A 23 -0.50 6.45 4.99
N ASN A 24 -0.53 6.63 3.67
CA ASN A 24 -1.44 5.93 2.77
C ASN A 24 -0.81 4.66 2.18
N SER A 25 0.19 4.06 2.82
CA SER A 25 0.90 2.91 2.26
C SER A 25 0.02 1.66 2.11
N PRO A 26 0.10 0.93 0.98
CA PRO A 26 0.77 1.35 -0.25
C PRO A 26 -0.01 2.46 -0.95
N GLY A 27 0.67 3.57 -1.28
CA GLY A 27 0.04 4.68 -2.00
C GLY A 27 -0.08 4.35 -3.48
N THR A 28 -1.30 4.25 -3.99
CA THR A 28 -1.57 3.94 -5.41
C THR A 28 -1.42 5.17 -6.30
N ILE A 29 -0.78 4.98 -7.45
CA ILE A 29 -0.70 5.94 -8.54
C ILE A 29 -1.33 5.29 -9.78
N ASP A 30 -2.40 5.91 -10.28
CA ASP A 30 -3.16 5.44 -11.43
C ASP A 30 -2.36 5.53 -12.74
N ALA A 31 -2.70 4.65 -13.68
CA ALA A 31 -2.00 4.53 -14.97
C ALA A 31 -2.05 5.81 -15.83
N ASP A 32 -3.07 6.63 -15.66
CA ASP A 32 -3.33 7.87 -16.39
C ASP A 32 -2.87 9.13 -15.64
N TYR A 33 -2.40 9.00 -14.39
CA TYR A 33 -1.85 10.14 -13.65
C TYR A 33 -0.58 10.69 -14.30
N ARG A 34 -0.51 12.01 -14.47
CA ARG A 34 0.63 12.74 -15.07
C ARG A 34 1.16 13.89 -14.21
N GLY A 35 0.61 14.06 -13.02
CA GLY A 35 1.07 15.08 -12.08
C GLY A 35 2.37 14.69 -11.38
N GLU A 36 2.82 15.58 -10.50
CA GLU A 36 3.96 15.33 -9.62
C GLU A 36 3.62 14.23 -8.60
N VAL A 37 4.47 13.20 -8.53
CA VAL A 37 4.33 12.16 -7.50
C VAL A 37 4.77 12.72 -6.15
N ARG A 38 3.86 12.66 -5.16
CA ARG A 38 4.11 13.10 -3.79
C ARG A 38 4.06 11.93 -2.82
N VAL A 39 4.75 12.07 -1.69
CA VAL A 39 4.80 11.07 -0.62
C VAL A 39 4.19 11.66 0.65
N ILE A 40 3.11 11.05 1.13
CA ILE A 40 2.44 11.47 2.38
C ILE A 40 3.17 10.80 3.55
N LEU A 41 4.24 11.44 4.03
CA LEU A 41 4.98 10.94 5.18
C LEU A 41 4.24 11.20 6.50
N VAL A 42 4.35 10.26 7.42
CA VAL A 42 3.94 10.43 8.81
C VAL A 42 5.07 9.98 9.74
N ASN A 43 5.29 10.76 10.79
CA ASN A 43 6.19 10.41 11.88
C ASN A 43 5.37 9.82 13.03
N LEU A 44 5.54 8.53 13.29
CA LEU A 44 4.89 7.79 14.37
C LEU A 44 5.80 7.63 15.60
N SER A 45 6.98 8.24 15.58
CA SER A 45 7.88 8.29 16.72
C SER A 45 7.65 9.54 17.57
N GLN A 46 8.27 9.57 18.75
CA GLN A 46 8.30 10.75 19.62
C GLN A 46 9.49 11.67 19.33
N GLU A 47 10.36 11.30 18.39
CA GLU A 47 11.55 12.08 18.03
C GLU A 47 11.28 12.92 16.78
N SER A 48 11.86 14.12 16.71
CA SER A 48 11.82 14.90 15.48
C SER A 48 12.63 14.20 14.37
N PHE A 49 12.14 14.30 13.14
CA PHE A 49 12.83 13.79 11.96
C PHE A 49 12.88 14.88 10.89
N GLU A 50 14.09 15.25 10.50
CA GLU A 50 14.34 16.22 9.43
C GLU A 50 14.59 15.47 8.13
N VAL A 51 13.79 15.78 7.09
CA VAL A 51 14.02 15.30 5.72
C VAL A 51 14.91 16.29 5.01
N LYS A 52 16.00 15.82 4.41
CA LYS A 52 16.90 16.66 3.62
C LYS A 52 16.65 16.50 2.12
N ASP A 53 16.93 17.55 1.36
CA ASP A 53 16.87 17.47 -0.10
C ASP A 53 17.79 16.36 -0.63
N GLY A 54 17.31 15.63 -1.64
CA GLY A 54 17.98 14.44 -2.18
C GLY A 54 17.91 13.18 -1.29
N GLU A 55 17.31 13.24 -0.10
CA GLU A 55 17.17 12.07 0.76
C GLU A 55 16.14 11.07 0.21
N ARG A 56 16.51 9.78 0.23
CA ARG A 56 15.60 8.71 -0.18
C ARG A 56 14.58 8.42 0.92
N ILE A 57 13.35 8.88 0.78
CA ILE A 57 12.31 8.76 1.81
C ILE A 57 11.30 7.62 1.61
N ALA A 58 11.15 7.13 0.38
CA ALA A 58 10.21 6.07 0.01
C ALA A 58 10.80 5.18 -1.08
N GLN A 59 10.05 4.17 -1.50
CA GLN A 59 10.36 3.33 -2.65
C GLN A 59 9.09 3.08 -3.46
N MET A 60 9.24 2.80 -4.75
CA MET A 60 8.14 2.59 -5.67
C MET A 60 8.23 1.22 -6.32
N ILE A 61 7.09 0.54 -6.45
CA ILE A 61 6.95 -0.71 -7.21
C ILE A 61 5.94 -0.46 -8.33
N ILE A 62 6.21 -0.98 -9.52
CA ILE A 62 5.23 -1.04 -10.61
C ILE A 62 4.62 -2.45 -10.60
N ALA A 63 3.31 -2.53 -10.44
CA ALA A 63 2.58 -3.80 -10.32
C ALA A 63 1.47 -3.88 -11.36
N ARG A 64 1.19 -5.10 -11.86
CA ARG A 64 -0.03 -5.36 -12.63
C ARG A 64 -1.23 -5.35 -11.70
N HIS A 65 -2.35 -4.82 -12.17
CA HIS A 65 -3.65 -4.96 -11.52
C HIS A 65 -4.68 -5.45 -12.54
N GLU A 66 -5.72 -6.11 -12.04
CA GLU A 66 -6.86 -6.54 -12.84
C GLU A 66 -8.01 -5.53 -12.69
N GLN A 67 -8.74 -5.29 -13.77
CA GLN A 67 -10.00 -4.55 -13.73
C GLN A 67 -11.14 -5.57 -13.67
N ALA A 68 -11.82 -5.64 -12.52
CA ALA A 68 -12.91 -6.59 -12.34
C ALA A 68 -14.18 -6.09 -13.04
N GLU A 69 -14.83 -6.99 -13.77
CA GLU A 69 -16.22 -6.84 -14.19
C GLU A 69 -17.12 -7.57 -13.18
N TRP A 70 -18.11 -6.86 -12.64
CA TRP A 70 -19.01 -7.42 -11.64
C TRP A 70 -20.12 -8.26 -12.29
N GLU A 71 -20.27 -9.51 -11.86
CA GLU A 71 -21.38 -10.38 -12.22
C GLU A 71 -22.29 -10.59 -11.00
N THR A 72 -23.55 -10.15 -11.10
CA THR A 72 -24.51 -10.27 -9.99
C THR A 72 -25.15 -11.65 -9.97
N VAL A 73 -25.07 -12.34 -8.83
CA VAL A 73 -25.65 -13.69 -8.62
C VAL A 73 -26.44 -13.75 -7.32
N ASN A 74 -27.40 -14.69 -7.22
CA ASN A 74 -28.22 -14.86 -6.02
C ASN A 74 -27.47 -15.52 -4.86
N ALA A 75 -26.45 -16.33 -5.14
CA ALA A 75 -25.61 -17.00 -4.15
C ALA A 75 -24.22 -17.29 -4.73
N LEU A 76 -23.20 -17.31 -3.86
CA LEU A 76 -21.85 -17.77 -4.18
C LEU A 76 -21.69 -19.25 -3.80
N GLU A 77 -20.77 -19.96 -4.46
CA GLU A 77 -20.40 -21.32 -4.08
C GLU A 77 -19.73 -21.37 -2.70
N GLU A 78 -19.95 -22.46 -1.96
CA GLU A 78 -19.29 -22.66 -0.68
C GLU A 78 -17.79 -22.93 -0.87
N SER A 79 -16.96 -22.32 -0.03
CA SER A 79 -15.52 -22.58 0.01
C SER A 79 -15.11 -23.12 1.38
N GLN A 80 -13.99 -23.84 1.44
CA GLN A 80 -13.43 -24.33 2.72
C GLN A 80 -13.16 -23.21 3.73
N ARG A 81 -12.92 -21.97 3.26
CA ARG A 81 -12.74 -20.80 4.13
C ARG A 81 -14.08 -20.22 4.59
N GLY A 82 -15.14 -20.35 3.79
CA GLY A 82 -16.45 -19.76 4.05
C GLY A 82 -16.36 -18.26 4.39
N ALA A 83 -17.06 -17.84 5.44
CA ALA A 83 -17.05 -16.47 5.95
C ALA A 83 -15.88 -16.14 6.91
N GLY A 84 -14.87 -17.02 7.04
CA GLY A 84 -13.75 -16.84 7.97
C GLY A 84 -12.81 -15.68 7.60
N GLY A 85 -12.58 -14.77 8.54
CA GLY A 85 -11.64 -13.63 8.42
C GLY A 85 -11.04 -13.25 9.78
N PHE A 86 -10.16 -12.22 9.80
CA PHE A 86 -9.60 -11.63 11.03
C PHE A 86 -8.90 -12.62 11.99
N GLY A 87 -8.01 -13.47 11.46
CA GLY A 87 -7.29 -14.44 12.31
C GLY A 87 -8.09 -15.71 12.61
N SER A 88 -9.09 -16.04 11.78
CA SER A 88 -9.89 -17.26 11.89
C SER A 88 -9.10 -18.58 11.86
N THR A 89 -7.81 -18.53 11.51
CA THR A 89 -6.88 -19.67 11.54
C THR A 89 -6.07 -19.79 12.83
N GLY A 90 -6.28 -18.90 13.81
CA GLY A 90 -5.58 -18.87 15.09
C GLY A 90 -4.24 -18.11 15.07
N ILE A 91 -3.77 -17.76 16.26
CA ILE A 91 -2.46 -17.17 16.55
C ILE A 91 -1.75 -18.22 17.43
N GLN A 92 -0.97 -19.12 16.85
CA GLN A 92 -0.04 -19.93 17.66
C GLN A 92 1.21 -19.13 17.97
#